data_AF-A0A4R1RLE3-F1
#
_entry.id   AF-A0A4R1RLE3-F1
#
_cell.length_a   1.000
_cell.length_b   1.000
_cell.length_c   1.000
_cell.angle_alpha   90.00
_cell.angle_beta   90.00
_cell.angle_gamma   90.00
#
_symmetry.space_group_name_H-M   'P 1'
#
loop_
_entity.id
_entity.type
_entity.pdbx_description
1 polymer ?
#
loop_
_entity_poly.entity_id
_entity_poly.type
_entity_poly.pdbx_seq_one_letter_code
_entity_poly.pdbx_strand_id
1 'polypeptide(L)'
;MKLFAKCPKCKHETSFSSNYKTRVEYAMYEGKTKNLVCDNCSIKNSFKVNDLFAKESKLAVLMAGLLFLIGTPILIYYLPILILKYGGIYASLGAAGLLLIPGIVYSTTLKEDRIRVNTFNRGWIKD
;
A
#
# COMPACT_ATOMS: atom_id res chain seq x y z
N MET A 1 -3.83 -1.89 7.09
CA MET A 1 -2.38 -1.71 6.90
C MET A 1 -1.61 -2.81 7.60
N LYS A 2 -0.36 -3.05 7.22
CA LYS A 2 0.50 -4.04 7.89
C LYS A 2 1.37 -3.34 8.93
N LEU A 3 1.27 -3.77 10.18
CA LEU A 3 2.06 -3.29 11.29
C LEU A 3 3.16 -4.30 11.63
N PHE A 4 4.23 -3.78 12.22
CA PHE A 4 5.44 -4.52 12.52
C PHE A 4 5.88 -4.20 13.95
N ALA A 5 6.43 -5.21 14.60
CA ALA A 5 7.05 -5.10 15.91
C ALA A 5 8.41 -5.79 15.86
N LYS A 6 9.42 -5.16 16.47
CA LYS A 6 10.78 -5.72 16.52
C LYS A 6 10.94 -6.52 17.80
N CYS A 7 11.18 -7.83 17.66
CA CYS A 7 11.39 -8.69 18.82
C CYS A 7 12.61 -8.22 19.64
N PRO A 8 12.48 -8.04 20.96
CA PRO A 8 13.59 -7.57 21.80
C PRO A 8 14.75 -8.58 21.88
N LYS A 9 14.48 -9.89 21.75
CA LYS A 9 15.51 -10.93 21.85
C LYS A 9 16.28 -11.15 20.55
N CYS A 10 15.58 -11.46 19.46
CA CYS A 10 16.21 -11.85 18.19
C CYS A 10 16.25 -10.73 17.15
N LYS A 11 15.73 -9.54 17.47
CA LYS A 11 15.63 -8.37 16.57
C LYS A 11 14.83 -8.62 15.28
N HIS A 12 14.20 -9.78 15.15
CA HIS A 12 13.35 -10.13 14.02
C HIS A 12 12.08 -9.27 14.03
N GLU A 13 11.62 -8.87 12.85
CA GLU A 13 10.40 -8.10 12.69
C GLU A 13 9.22 -9.05 12.46
N THR A 14 8.32 -9.08 13.44
CA THR A 14 7.06 -9.82 13.32
C THR A 14 5.99 -8.87 12.81
N SER A 15 5.20 -9.36 11.85
CA SER A 15 4.23 -8.54 11.14
C SER A 15 2.81 -9.03 11.32
N PHE A 16 1.85 -8.11 11.41
CA PHE A 16 0.43 -8.45 11.55
C PHE A 16 -0.45 -7.43 10.83
N SER A 17 -1.67 -7.83 10.48
CA SER A 17 -2.62 -6.95 9.82
C SER A 17 -3.39 -6.11 10.86
N SER A 18 -3.63 -4.85 10.52
CA SER A 18 -4.45 -3.91 11.29
C SER A 18 -5.43 -3.22 10.35
N ASN A 19 -6.68 -3.08 10.76
CA ASN A 19 -7.70 -2.38 9.97
C ASN A 19 -7.72 -0.87 10.24
N TYR A 20 -7.03 -0.41 11.28
CA TYR A 20 -7.05 0.97 11.74
C TYR A 20 -6.07 1.86 10.96
N LYS A 21 -6.39 3.15 10.79
CA LYS A 21 -5.62 4.11 10.00
C LYS A 21 -4.56 4.85 10.80
N THR A 22 -4.78 5.02 12.11
CA THR A 22 -3.87 5.80 12.98
C THR A 22 -3.47 5.02 14.23
N ARG A 23 -2.36 5.42 14.86
CA ARG A 23 -1.91 4.82 16.12
C ARG A 23 -2.91 5.05 17.25
N VAL A 24 -3.51 6.23 17.31
CA VAL A 24 -4.55 6.60 18.30
C VAL A 24 -5.78 5.72 18.13
N GLU A 25 -6.29 5.60 16.90
CA GLU A 25 -7.43 4.74 16.58
C GLU A 25 -7.14 3.28 16.94
N TYR A 26 -5.94 2.78 16.63
CA TYR A 26 -5.52 1.45 17.03
C TYR A 26 -5.61 1.26 18.55
N ALA A 27 -5.05 2.18 19.34
CA ALA A 27 -5.08 2.06 20.79
C ALA A 27 -6.45 2.24 21.42
N MET A 28 -7.34 2.98 20.76
CA MET A 28 -8.73 3.15 21.18
C MET A 28 -9.52 1.84 21.09
N TYR A 29 -9.31 1.06 20.02
CA TYR A 29 -10.06 -0.18 19.80
C TYR A 29 -9.35 -1.45 20.31
N GLU A 30 -8.03 -1.53 20.16
CA GLU A 30 -7.24 -2.73 20.51
C GLU A 30 -6.55 -2.60 21.88
N GLY A 31 -6.54 -1.41 22.48
CA GLY A 31 -5.83 -1.11 23.72
C GLY A 31 -4.39 -0.67 23.54
N LYS A 32 -3.72 -0.30 24.65
CA LYS A 32 -2.36 0.29 24.65
C LYS A 32 -1.22 -0.73 24.49
N THR A 33 -1.52 -2.02 24.59
CA THR A 33 -0.53 -3.10 24.46
C THR A 33 -1.03 -4.20 23.55
N LYS A 34 -0.10 -4.84 22.83
CA LYS A 34 -0.39 -5.97 21.96
C LYS A 34 0.56 -7.11 22.27
N ASN A 35 0.00 -8.27 22.58
CA ASN A 35 0.77 -9.50 22.74
C ASN A 35 1.01 -10.14 21.38
N LEU A 36 2.27 -10.35 21.01
CA LEU A 36 2.65 -11.02 19.76
C LEU A 36 3.68 -12.11 20.06
N VAL A 37 3.56 -13.23 19.36
CA VAL A 37 4.56 -14.29 19.36
C VAL A 37 5.52 -14.00 18.22
N CYS A 38 6.82 -14.02 18.49
CA CYS A 38 7.80 -13.81 17.44
C CYS A 38 7.89 -15.02 16.51
N ASP A 39 7.71 -14.82 15.21
CA ASP A 39 7.77 -15.89 14.20
C ASP A 39 9.13 -16.60 14.12
N ASN A 40 10.20 -15.97 14.60
CA ASN A 40 11.56 -16.52 14.52
C ASN A 40 12.00 -17.25 15.81
N CYS A 41 11.68 -16.72 16.99
CA CYS A 41 12.13 -17.31 18.27
C CYS A 41 10.99 -17.87 19.12
N SER A 42 9.74 -17.79 18.65
CA SER A 42 8.53 -18.27 19.31
C SER A 42 8.26 -17.68 20.71
N ILE A 43 8.95 -16.60 21.07
CA ILE A 43 8.76 -15.94 22.36
C ILE A 43 7.56 -14.99 22.28
N LYS A 44 6.67 -15.12 23.25
CA LYS A 44 5.57 -14.20 23.47
C LYS A 44 6.09 -12.93 24.13
N ASN A 45 5.93 -11.81 23.46
CA ASN A 45 6.28 -10.49 23.97
C ASN A 45 5.03 -9.61 24.01
N SER A 46 4.97 -8.72 25.00
CA SER A 46 3.99 -7.65 25.06
C SER A 46 4.62 -6.38 24.54
N PHE A 47 4.06 -5.82 23.47
CA PHE A 47 4.54 -4.60 22.84
C PHE A 47 3.62 -3.45 23.21
N LYS A 48 4.18 -2.29 23.55
CA LYS A 48 3.37 -1.06 23.61
C LYS A 48 2.98 -0.66 22.20
N VAL A 49 1.82 -0.04 22.03
CA VAL A 49 1.38 0.46 20.72
C VAL A 49 2.36 1.48 20.13
N ASN A 50 3.07 2.23 20.98
CA ASN A 50 4.12 3.16 20.56
C ASN A 50 5.36 2.45 19.95
N ASP A 51 5.60 1.17 20.27
CA ASP A 51 6.70 0.39 19.69
C ASP A 51 6.35 -0.23 18.34
N LEU A 52 5.07 -0.17 17.94
CA LEU A 52 4.59 -0.66 16.66
C LEU A 52 4.89 0.35 15.56
N PHE A 53 5.31 -0.13 14.39
CA PHE A 53 5.54 0.71 13.21
C PHE A 53 4.89 0.12 11.97
N ALA A 54 4.44 0.99 11.06
CA ALA A 54 3.91 0.62 9.75
C ALA A 54 5.03 0.72 8.70
N LYS A 55 4.94 -0.13 7.66
CA LYS A 55 5.78 -0.04 6.45
C LYS A 55 4.90 0.03 5.20
N GLU A 56 5.42 0.69 4.17
CA GLU A 56 4.76 0.79 2.86
C GLU A 56 4.63 -0.60 2.22
N SER A 57 3.50 -0.82 1.55
CA SER A 57 3.18 -2.07 0.88
C SER A 57 3.67 -2.03 -0.56
N LYS A 58 4.62 -2.92 -0.89
CA LYS A 58 5.07 -3.12 -2.28
C LYS A 58 4.09 -3.97 -3.10
N LEU A 59 3.10 -4.61 -2.48
CA LEU A 59 2.16 -5.48 -3.18
C LEU A 59 1.23 -4.69 -4.12
N ALA A 60 0.70 -3.55 -3.66
CA ALA A 60 -0.16 -2.71 -4.49
C ALA A 60 0.60 -2.18 -5.71
N VAL A 61 1.87 -1.80 -5.52
CA VAL A 61 2.80 -1.36 -6.56
C VAL A 61 3.04 -2.47 -7.59
N LEU A 62 3.27 -3.70 -7.12
CA LEU A 62 3.54 -4.84 -8.00
C LEU A 62 2.30 -5.20 -8.84
N MET A 63 1.10 -5.19 -8.24
CA MET A 63 -0.15 -5.42 -8.96
C MET A 63 -0.44 -4.33 -9.98
N ALA A 64 -0.23 -3.06 -9.63
CA ALA A 64 -0.37 -1.94 -10.57
C ALA A 64 0.63 -2.05 -11.73
N GLY A 65 1.87 -2.45 -11.45
CA GLY A 65 2.90 -2.70 -12.46
C GLY A 65 2.51 -3.81 -13.44
N LEU A 66 1.95 -4.92 -12.95
CA LEU A 66 1.45 -6.00 -13.80
C LEU A 66 0.29 -5.56 -14.70
N LEU A 67 -0.68 -4.82 -14.14
CA LEU A 67 -1.79 -4.27 -14.92
C LEU A 67 -1.30 -3.30 -16.00
N PHE A 68 -0.30 -2.48 -15.69
CA PHE A 68 0.33 -1.61 -16.69
C PHE A 68 1.04 -2.40 -17.79
N LEU A 69 1.83 -3.41 -17.42
CA LEU A 69 2.58 -4.24 -18.37
C LEU A 69 1.68 -5.03 -19.32
N ILE A 70 0.49 -5.44 -18.88
CA ILE A 70 -0.45 -6.22 -19.70
C ILE A 70 -1.46 -5.31 -20.42
N GLY A 71 -1.99 -4.31 -19.71
CA GLY A 71 -3.02 -3.41 -20.24
C GLY A 71 -2.49 -2.50 -21.34
N THR A 72 -1.23 -2.05 -21.24
CA THR A 72 -0.65 -1.13 -22.24
C THR A 72 -0.45 -1.81 -23.60
N PRO A 73 0.14 -3.02 -23.72
CA PRO A 73 0.22 -3.74 -24.99
C PRO A 73 -1.15 -4.04 -25.62
N ILE A 74 -2.14 -4.41 -24.80
CA ILE A 74 -3.51 -4.65 -25.28
C ILE A 74 -4.07 -3.36 -25.92
N LEU A 75 -3.97 -2.23 -25.22
CA LEU A 75 -4.40 -0.94 -25.75
C LEU A 75 -3.68 -0.58 -27.04
N ILE A 76 -2.36 -0.75 -27.09
CA ILE A 76 -1.55 -0.48 -28.29
C ILE A 76 -1.98 -1.36 -29.47
N TYR A 77 -2.32 -2.63 -29.23
CA TYR A 77 -2.76 -3.56 -30.27
C TYR A 77 -4.14 -3.18 -30.85
N TYR A 78 -5.09 -2.77 -30.02
CA TYR A 78 -6.45 -2.41 -30.47
C TYR A 78 -6.59 -0.97 -30.95
N LEU A 79 -5.70 -0.06 -30.53
CA LEU A 79 -5.69 1.35 -30.95
C LEU A 79 -5.75 1.56 -32.47
N PRO A 80 -4.86 0.95 -33.29
CA PRO A 80 -4.86 1.20 -34.73
C PRO A 80 -6.14 0.70 -35.40
N ILE A 81 -6.73 -0.40 -34.91
CA ILE A 81 -8.01 -0.93 -35.42
C ILE A 81 -9.14 0.08 -35.15
N LEU A 82 -9.18 0.67 -33.96
CA LEU A 82 -10.15 1.71 -33.57
C LEU A 82 -9.97 2.99 -34.39
N ILE A 83 -8.73 3.44 -34.57
CA ILE A 83 -8.41 4.66 -35.33
C ILE A 83 -8.74 4.47 -36.81
N LEU A 84 -8.44 3.32 -37.41
CA LEU A 84 -8.77 3.05 -38.82
C LEU A 84 -10.28 2.94 -39.06
N LYS A 85 -11.05 2.43 -38.09
CA LYS A 85 -12.50 2.20 -38.23
C LYS A 85 -13.36 3.44 -37.92
N TYR A 86 -12.94 4.29 -36.98
CA TYR A 86 -13.70 5.46 -36.49
C TYR A 86 -12.93 6.78 -36.68
N GLY A 87 -12.00 6.81 -37.64
CA GLY A 87 -10.92 7.80 -37.77
C GLY A 87 -11.33 9.27 -37.67
N GLY A 88 -10.76 9.93 -36.66
CA GLY A 88 -10.88 11.36 -36.42
C GLY A 88 -9.94 11.80 -35.30
N ILE A 89 -9.61 13.10 -35.24
CA ILE A 89 -8.66 13.68 -34.27
C ILE A 89 -9.06 13.41 -32.80
N TYR A 90 -10.35 13.21 -32.54
CA TYR A 90 -10.89 12.93 -31.22
C TYR A 90 -10.59 11.50 -30.75
N ALA A 91 -10.52 10.52 -31.67
CA ALA A 91 -10.24 9.13 -31.33
C ALA A 91 -8.78 8.93 -30.89
N SER A 92 -7.84 9.60 -31.55
CA SER A 92 -6.42 9.59 -31.17
C SER A 92 -6.16 10.33 -29.86
N LEU A 93 -6.86 11.46 -29.62
CA LEU A 93 -6.76 12.20 -28.36
C LEU A 93 -7.30 11.38 -27.17
N GLY A 94 -8.44 10.70 -27.36
CA GLY A 94 -9.02 9.83 -26.34
C GLY A 94 -8.11 8.65 -25.98
N ALA A 95 -7.50 8.04 -26.99
CA ALA A 95 -6.51 6.98 -26.82
C ALA A 95 -5.26 7.43 -26.03
N ALA A 96 -4.72 8.61 -26.35
CA ALA A 96 -3.57 9.18 -25.64
C ALA A 96 -3.90 9.48 -24.17
N GLY A 97 -5.10 9.99 -23.88
CA GLY A 97 -5.55 10.22 -22.50
C GLY A 97 -5.69 8.92 -21.68
N LEU A 98 -6.16 7.84 -22.30
CA LEU A 98 -6.36 6.54 -21.64
C LEU A 98 -5.03 5.92 -21.17
N LEU A 99 -3.96 6.13 -21.93
CA LEU A 99 -2.60 5.69 -21.57
C LEU A 99 -2.01 6.41 -20.36
N LEU A 100 -2.51 7.61 -20.01
CA LEU A 100 -2.05 8.36 -18.85
C LEU A 100 -2.71 7.89 -17.54
N ILE A 101 -3.89 7.26 -17.62
CA ILE A 101 -4.68 6.85 -16.45
C ILE A 101 -3.87 5.93 -15.51
N PRO A 102 -3.17 4.88 -15.98
CA PRO A 102 -2.38 4.02 -15.10
C PRO A 102 -1.29 4.79 -14.33
N GLY A 103 -0.64 5.76 -14.97
CA GLY A 103 0.39 6.59 -14.34
C GLY A 103 -0.16 7.45 -13.21
N ILE A 104 -1.32 8.08 -13.43
CA ILE A 104 -1.99 8.87 -12.40
C ILE A 104 -2.40 7.99 -11.22
N VAL A 105 -3.12 6.88 -11.49
CA VAL A 105 -3.58 5.93 -10.46
C VAL A 105 -2.40 5.37 -9.64
N TYR A 106 -1.30 5.05 -10.31
CA TYR A 106 -0.09 4.57 -9.64
C TYR A 106 0.47 5.63 -8.67
N SER A 107 0.59 6.88 -9.14
CA SER A 107 1.14 7.98 -8.34
C SER A 107 0.28 8.31 -7.12
N THR A 108 -1.06 8.29 -7.27
CA THR A 108 -1.99 8.57 -6.18
C THR A 108 -1.98 7.45 -5.14
N THR A 109 -2.00 6.20 -5.58
CA THR A 109 -1.97 5.02 -4.68
C THR A 109 -0.70 5.01 -3.82
N LEU A 110 0.47 5.28 -4.43
CA LEU A 110 1.73 5.40 -3.69
C LEU A 110 1.70 6.52 -2.65
N LYS A 111 1.17 7.68 -3.04
CA LYS A 111 1.07 8.84 -2.15
C LYS A 111 0.18 8.54 -0.95
N GLU A 112 -0.97 7.91 -1.18
CA GLU A 112 -1.90 7.53 -0.12
C GLU A 112 -1.30 6.53 0.86
N ASP A 113 -0.62 5.49 0.36
CA ASP A 113 0.02 4.50 1.23
C ASP A 113 1.12 5.13 2.09
N ARG A 114 1.95 5.98 1.47
CA ARG A 114 2.99 6.74 2.18
C ARG A 114 2.42 7.65 3.26
N ILE A 115 1.34 8.38 2.95
CA ILE A 115 0.66 9.24 3.94
C ILE A 115 0.15 8.39 5.10
N ARG A 116 -0.52 7.27 4.81
CA ARG A 116 -1.06 6.37 5.83
C ARG A 116 0.02 5.82 6.76
N VAL A 117 1.14 5.35 6.20
CA VAL A 117 2.30 4.85 6.95
C VAL A 117 2.90 5.95 7.82
N ASN A 118 3.11 7.14 7.27
CA ASN A 118 3.65 8.28 8.00
C ASN A 118 2.73 8.75 9.13
N THR A 119 1.42 8.81 8.89
CA THR A 119 0.43 9.19 9.90
C THR A 119 0.44 8.22 11.07
N PHE A 120 0.53 6.92 10.81
CA PHE A 120 0.65 5.93 11.87
C PHE A 120 1.95 6.09 12.66
N ASN A 121 3.10 6.17 11.97
CA ASN A 121 4.41 6.22 12.61
C ASN A 121 4.65 7.50 13.43
N ARG A 122 4.09 8.64 12.99
CA ARG A 122 4.22 9.94 13.67
C ARG A 122 3.27 10.16 14.83
N GLY A 123 2.15 9.45 14.89
CA GLY A 123 1.14 9.66 15.94
C GLY A 123 1.59 9.03 17.25
N TRP A 124 1.68 9.76 18.35
CA TRP A 124 2.05 9.22 19.66
C TRP A 124 0.85 9.18 20.60
N ILE A 125 0.82 8.19 21.49
CA ILE A 125 -0.19 8.10 22.54
C ILE A 125 0.48 8.41 23.87
N LYS A 126 -0.17 9.25 24.70
CA LYS A 126 0.26 9.47 26.08
C LYS A 126 -0.07 8.24 26.92
N ASP A 127 0.96 7.71 27.59
CA ASP A 127 0.87 6.57 28.49
C ASP A 127 -0.06 6.85 29.67
#